data_AF-A0A0K1JJ15-F1
#
_entry.id   AF-A0A0K1JJ15-F1
#
_cell.length_a   1.000
_cell.length_b   1.000
_cell.length_c   1.000
_cell.angle_alpha   90.00
_cell.angle_beta   90.00
_cell.angle_gamma   90.00
#
_symmetry.space_group_name_H-M   'P 1'
#
loop_
_entity.id
_entity.type
_entity.pdbx_description
1 polymer ?
#
loop_
_entity_poly.entity_id
_entity_poly.type
_entity_poly.pdbx_seq_one_letter_code
_entity_poly.pdbx_strand_id
1 'polypeptide(L)' 'MEESNRHLRPADLATRWACSVATLANRRSAGNGPTYLRIGGRVVYRLADVLAYETANAREAVA' A
#
# COMPACT_ATOMS: atom_id res chain seq x y z
N MET A 1 -2.67 -8.08 21.17
CA MET A 1 -3.07 -6.81 20.52
C MET A 1 -1.83 -6.17 19.92
N GLU A 2 -1.41 -6.54 18.71
CA GLU A 2 -0.26 -5.90 18.03
C GLU A 2 -0.33 -6.08 16.49
N GLU A 3 -1.53 -6.20 15.91
CA GLU A 3 -1.64 -6.46 14.46
C GLU A 3 -1.71 -5.19 13.61
N SER A 4 -2.05 -4.04 14.23
CA SER A 4 -2.17 -2.76 13.53
C SER A 4 -0.83 -2.08 13.19
N ASN A 5 0.29 -2.54 13.77
CA ASN A 5 1.63 -1.99 13.54
C ASN A 5 2.48 -2.86 12.59
N ARG A 6 1.85 -3.73 11.79
CA ARG A 6 2.58 -4.47 10.75
C ARG A 6 3.07 -3.49 9.68
N HIS A 7 4.36 -3.23 9.73
CA HIS A 7 5.15 -2.50 8.76
C HIS A 7 5.38 -3.39 7.53
N LEU A 8 4.60 -3.16 6.48
CA LEU A 8 4.74 -3.84 5.20
C LEU A 8 5.74 -3.11 4.34
N ARG A 9 6.73 -3.82 3.81
CA ARG A 9 7.56 -3.28 2.74
C ARG A 9 6.78 -3.30 1.42
N PRO A 10 7.16 -2.51 0.41
CA PRO A 10 6.55 -2.58 -0.91
C PRO A 10 6.52 -3.99 -1.51
N ALA A 11 7.52 -4.84 -1.22
CA ALA A 11 7.54 -6.24 -1.66
C ALA A 11 6.48 -7.11 -0.96
N ASP A 12 6.27 -6.90 0.35
CA ASP A 12 5.22 -7.59 1.11
C ASP A 12 3.83 -7.11 0.68
N LEU A 13 3.67 -5.80 0.42
CA LEU A 13 2.44 -5.22 -0.11
C LEU A 13 2.11 -5.78 -1.50
N ALA A 14 3.11 -5.85 -2.38
CA ALA A 14 3.00 -6.45 -3.71
C ALA A 14 2.52 -7.92 -3.64
N THR A 15 3.12 -8.71 -2.75
CA THR A 15 2.71 -10.10 -2.51
C THR A 15 1.26 -10.18 -2.02
N ARG A 16 0.87 -9.31 -1.07
CA ARG A 16 -0.49 -9.29 -0.51
C ARG A 16 -1.56 -8.90 -1.53
N TRP A 17 -1.27 -7.93 -2.39
CA TRP A 17 -2.17 -7.50 -3.45
C TRP A 17 -2.07 -8.37 -4.71
N ALA A 18 -1.31 -9.47 -4.66
CA ALA A 18 -1.03 -10.35 -5.81
C ALA A 18 -0.59 -9.55 -7.06
N CYS A 19 0.18 -8.49 -6.85
CA CYS A 19 0.53 -7.52 -7.87
C CYS A 19 2.03 -7.28 -7.90
N SER A 20 2.60 -7.13 -9.09
CA SER A 20 4.04 -6.90 -9.23
C SER A 20 4.46 -5.54 -8.64
N VAL A 21 5.67 -5.48 -8.05
CA VAL A 21 6.27 -4.22 -7.57
C VAL A 21 6.33 -3.17 -8.68
N ALA A 22 6.50 -3.59 -9.94
CA ALA A 22 6.42 -2.73 -11.11
C ALA A 22 5.03 -2.08 -11.28
N THR A 23 3.94 -2.83 -11.09
CA THR A 23 2.58 -2.29 -11.10
C THR A 23 2.36 -1.34 -9.92
N LEU A 24 2.91 -1.67 -8.75
CA LEU A 24 2.87 -0.77 -7.59
C LEU A 24 3.63 0.53 -7.84
N ALA A 25 4.78 0.47 -8.52
CA ALA A 25 5.54 1.65 -8.94
C ALA A 25 4.77 2.49 -9.96
N ASN A 26 4.08 1.85 -10.90
CA ASN A 26 3.24 2.53 -11.89
C ASN A 26 2.04 3.23 -11.21
N ARG A 27 1.38 2.54 -10.27
CA ARG A 27 0.32 3.11 -9.42
C ARG A 27 0.81 4.27 -8.55
N ARG A 28 2.02 4.16 -7.99
CA ARG A 28 2.68 5.26 -7.27
C ARG A 28 2.92 6.47 -8.19
N SER A 29 3.36 6.24 -9.43
CA SER A 29 3.55 7.30 -10.42
C SER A 29 2.23 7.94 -10.84
N ALA A 30 1.15 7.16 -10.90
CA ALA A 30 -0.20 7.64 -11.16
C ALA A 30 -0.83 8.37 -9.95
N GLY A 31 -0.13 8.49 -8.82
CA GLY A 31 -0.66 9.09 -7.59
C GLY A 31 -1.71 8.24 -6.87
N ASN A 32 -1.95 7.01 -7.33
CA ASN A 32 -2.93 6.09 -6.78
C ASN A 32 -2.22 5.01 -5.95
N GLY A 33 -1.80 5.35 -4.74
CA GLY A 33 -1.26 4.39 -3.81
C GLY A 33 -1.38 4.79 -2.33
N PRO A 34 -1.24 3.81 -1.42
CA PRO A 34 -1.35 4.04 0.02
C PRO A 34 -0.20 4.91 0.55
N THR A 35 -0.46 5.61 1.65
CA THR A 35 0.55 6.41 2.35
C THR A 35 1.72 5.53 2.75
N TYR A 36 2.93 6.01 2.44
CA TYR A 36 4.17 5.37 2.83
C TYR A 36 4.95 6.24 3.81
N LEU A 37 5.59 5.60 4.78
CA LEU A 37 6.58 6.19 5.64
C LEU A 37 7.98 5.91 5.10
N ARG A 38 8.84 6.92 5.11
CA ARG A 38 10.27 6.77 4.82
C ARG A 38 11.04 6.74 6.14
N ILE A 39 11.49 5.56 6.54
CA ILE A 39 12.27 5.37 7.78
C ILE A 39 13.67 4.87 7.39
N GLY A 40 14.70 5.67 7.69
CA GLY A 40 16.10 5.27 7.50
C GLY A 40 16.47 4.83 6.08
N GLY A 41 15.89 5.46 5.05
CA GLY A 41 16.12 5.10 3.64
C GLY A 41 15.28 3.94 3.11
N ARG A 42 14.42 3.34 3.94
CA ARG A 42 13.47 2.30 3.53
C ARG A 42 12.06 2.87 3.45
N VAL A 43 11.33 2.45 2.42
CA VAL A 43 9.91 2.76 2.25
C VAL A 43 9.10 1.68 2.96
N VAL A 44 8.24 2.09 3.87
CA VAL A 44 7.45 1.21 4.73
C VAL A 44 6.00 1.66 4.67
N TYR A 45 5.09 0.72 4.55
CA TYR A 45 3.65 0.92 4.54
C TYR A 45 3.09 0.40 5.85
N ARG A 46 2.24 1.18 6.53
CA ARG A 46 1.50 0.64 7.67
C ARG A 46 0.25 -0.04 7.12
N LEU A 47 -0.09 -1.20 7.68
CA LEU A 47 -1.32 -1.91 7.33
C LEU A 47 -2.56 -0.99 7.44
N ALA A 48 -2.59 -0.11 8.44
CA ALA A 48 -3.66 0.86 8.64
C ALA A 48 -3.78 1.87 7.49
N ASP A 49 -2.66 2.39 6.96
CA ASP A 49 -2.69 3.31 5.81
C ASP A 49 -3.12 2.58 4.54
N VAL A 50 -2.71 1.32 4.37
CA VAL A 50 -3.11 0.47 3.25
C VAL A 50 -4.60 0.23 3.28
N LEU A 51 -5.15 -0.14 4.44
CA LEU A 51 -6.60 -0.33 4.63
C LEU A 51 -7.38 0.98 4.47
N ALA A 52 -6.89 2.09 5.03
CA ALA A 52 -7.53 3.39 4.86
C ALA A 52 -7.54 3.83 3.39
N TYR A 53 -6.46 3.55 2.66
CA TYR A 53 -6.38 3.78 1.23
C TYR A 53 -7.30 2.83 0.45
N GLU A 54 -7.35 1.54 0.79
CA GLU A 54 -8.29 0.59 0.17
C GLU A 54 -9.74 1.05 0.38
N THR A 55 -10.11 1.51 1.57
CA THR A 55 -11.46 2.02 1.86
C THR A 55 -11.74 3.36 1.16
N ALA A 56 -10.78 4.28 1.14
CA ALA A 56 -10.96 5.58 0.48
C ALA A 56 -10.92 5.48 -1.07
N ASN A 57 -10.18 4.51 -1.59
CA ASN A 57 -10.04 4.24 -3.03
C ASN A 57 -10.98 3.13 -3.52
N ALA A 58 -11.73 2.47 -2.63
CA ALA A 58 -12.92 1.69 -2.96
C ALA A 58 -14.03 2.65 -3.38
N ARG A 59 -13.80 3.36 -4.49
CA ARG A 59 -14.89 3.77 -5.35
C ARG A 59 -15.39 2.48 -5.97
N GLU A 60 -16.68 2.18 -5.78
CA GLU A 60 -17.38 1.17 -6.56
C GLU A 60 -16.89 1.29 -8.00
N ALA A 61 -16.24 0.22 -8.50
CA ALA A 61 -16.02 0.09 -9.91
C ALA A 61 -17.42 -0.02 -10.51
N VAL A 62 -17.97 1.12 -10.91
CA VAL A 62 -19.14 1.21 -11.77
C VAL A 62 -18.82 0.35 -12.98
N ALA A 63 -19.50 -0.79 -13.06
CA ALA A 63 -19.61 -1.63 -14.23
C ALA A 63 -20.50 -0.96 -15.27
#